data_AF-A0A367MCQ0-F1
#
_entry.id   AF-A0A367MCQ0-F1
#
_cell.length_a   1.000
_cell.length_b   1.000
_cell.length_c   1.000
_cell.angle_alpha   90.00
_cell.angle_beta   90.00
_cell.angle_gamma   90.00
#
_symmetry.space_group_name_H-M   'P 1'
#
loop_
_entity.id
_entity.type
_entity.pdbx_description
1 polymer ?
#
loop_
_entity_poly.entity_id
_entity_poly.type
_entity_poly.pdbx_seq_one_letter_code
_entity_poly.pdbx_strand_id
1 'polypeptide(L)'
;MARPSPPMPLLAAALLGAGAIPLGFIWLLTSAKFEIGGASPGESTVGKVENIDQRAMEQFCTGVRATPAGTWLVGRREVGRDEQALPEGVIDLDLVAAAQPREEESEPHLFNFLNGMLLSGGDPETTYVSRLGADGVFHEVARLGETACLEVTPDGSSVFLLTGLRRPGKDNGQREQTVVLRSDDQG
;
A
#
# COMPACT_ATOMS: atom_id res chain seq x y z
N MET A 1 -47.15 8.50 -58.21
CA MET A 1 -47.23 7.76 -56.93
C MET A 1 -46.58 8.62 -55.85
N ALA A 2 -47.37 9.31 -55.04
CA ALA A 2 -46.88 10.15 -53.95
C ALA A 2 -46.86 9.33 -52.65
N ARG A 3 -45.72 9.30 -51.94
CA ARG A 3 -45.61 8.62 -50.64
C ARG A 3 -46.40 9.41 -49.57
N PRO A 4 -47.18 8.76 -48.70
CA PRO A 4 -47.85 9.44 -47.60
C PRO A 4 -46.82 9.94 -46.57
N SER A 5 -46.94 11.21 -46.19
CA SER A 5 -46.19 11.83 -45.11
C SER A 5 -46.59 11.23 -43.75
N PRO A 6 -45.64 11.00 -42.83
CA PRO A 6 -45.96 10.46 -41.51
C PRO A 6 -46.79 11.47 -40.69
N PRO A 7 -47.72 11.01 -39.86
CA PRO A 7 -48.57 11.89 -39.07
C PRO A 7 -47.71 12.65 -38.03
N MET A 8 -47.93 13.96 -37.90
CA MET A 8 -47.28 14.89 -36.96
C MET A 8 -46.96 14.33 -35.55
N PRO A 9 -47.83 13.56 -34.87
CA PRO A 9 -47.51 13.02 -33.54
C PRO A 9 -46.30 12.07 -33.52
N LEU A 10 -46.01 11.34 -34.61
CA LEU A 10 -44.85 10.45 -34.70
C LEU A 10 -43.52 11.21 -34.82
N LEU A 11 -43.53 12.38 -35.48
CA LEU A 11 -42.36 13.26 -35.57
C LEU A 11 -42.05 13.95 -34.23
N ALA A 12 -43.09 14.37 -33.49
CA ALA A 12 -42.93 14.97 -32.17
C ALA A 12 -42.42 13.96 -31.12
N ALA A 13 -42.94 12.73 -31.14
CA ALA A 13 -42.46 11.66 -30.26
C ALA A 13 -41.00 11.26 -30.56
N ALA A 14 -40.60 11.23 -31.84
CA ALA A 14 -39.22 10.95 -32.23
C ALA A 14 -38.26 12.08 -31.82
N LEU A 15 -38.67 13.34 -31.90
CA LEU A 15 -37.87 14.49 -31.44
C LEU A 15 -37.71 14.54 -29.91
N LEU A 16 -38.75 14.18 -29.15
CA LEU A 16 -38.68 14.09 -27.69
C LEU A 16 -37.81 12.91 -27.23
N GLY A 17 -37.90 11.75 -27.91
CA GLY A 17 -37.03 10.60 -27.63
C GLY A 17 -35.55 10.86 -27.98
N ALA A 18 -35.30 11.55 -29.11
CA ALA A 18 -33.93 11.85 -29.56
C ALA A 18 -33.26 12.98 -28.75
N GLY A 19 -34.02 13.91 -28.18
CA GLY A 19 -33.49 14.98 -27.31
C GLY A 19 -33.25 14.54 -25.86
N ALA A 20 -34.04 13.59 -25.35
CA ALA A 20 -33.93 13.12 -23.96
C ALA A 20 -32.69 12.27 -23.70
N ILE A 21 -32.24 11.49 -24.70
CA ILE A 21 -31.06 10.61 -24.58
C ILE A 21 -29.75 11.39 -24.35
N PRO A 22 -29.37 12.39 -25.17
CA PRO A 22 -28.14 13.14 -24.95
C PRO A 22 -28.19 13.98 -23.67
N LEU A 23 -29.35 14.52 -23.29
CA LEU A 23 -29.51 15.28 -22.05
C LEU A 23 -29.36 14.39 -20.80
N GLY A 24 -29.87 13.16 -20.83
CA GLY A 24 -29.68 12.20 -19.75
C GLY A 24 -28.22 11.81 -19.56
N PHE A 25 -27.50 11.56 -20.66
CA PHE A 25 -26.05 11.28 -20.60
C PHE A 25 -25.23 12.49 -20.14
N ILE A 26 -25.54 13.70 -20.63
CA ILE A 26 -24.88 14.93 -20.16
C ILE A 26 -25.14 15.14 -18.67
N TRP A 27 -26.36 14.89 -18.19
CA TRP A 27 -26.72 14.97 -16.77
C TRP A 27 -25.95 13.95 -15.92
N LEU A 28 -25.83 12.70 -16.41
CA LEU A 28 -25.08 11.65 -15.73
C LEU A 28 -23.58 11.98 -15.66
N LEU A 29 -23.01 12.52 -16.74
CA LEU A 29 -21.62 12.94 -16.79
C LEU A 29 -21.35 14.19 -15.94
N THR A 30 -22.28 15.15 -15.89
CA THR A 30 -22.13 16.35 -15.07
C THR A 30 -22.35 16.07 -13.59
N SER A 31 -23.32 15.25 -13.21
CA SER A 31 -23.50 14.82 -11.81
C SER A 31 -22.29 14.04 -11.28
N ALA A 32 -21.69 13.17 -12.09
CA ALA A 32 -20.44 12.51 -11.77
C ALA A 32 -19.25 13.47 -11.68
N LYS A 33 -19.13 14.42 -12.62
CA LYS A 33 -18.00 15.38 -12.67
C LYS A 33 -18.06 16.45 -11.57
N PHE A 34 -19.25 16.82 -11.13
CA PHE A 34 -19.46 17.86 -10.10
C PHE A 34 -19.83 17.29 -8.73
N GLU A 35 -19.77 15.96 -8.55
CA GLU A 35 -20.13 15.26 -7.30
C GLU A 35 -21.53 15.65 -6.74
N ILE A 36 -22.44 16.06 -7.62
CA ILE A 36 -23.80 16.47 -7.23
C ILE A 36 -24.61 15.20 -6.95
N GLY A 37 -24.44 14.63 -5.75
CA GLY A 37 -25.21 13.48 -5.26
C GLY A 37 -24.41 12.38 -4.59
N GLY A 38 -23.08 12.45 -4.56
CA GLY A 38 -22.23 11.56 -3.78
C GLY A 38 -21.48 12.38 -2.74
N ALA A 39 -21.66 12.10 -1.45
CA ALA A 39 -20.72 12.60 -0.46
C ALA A 39 -19.37 11.92 -0.77
N SER A 40 -18.37 12.71 -1.17
CA SER A 40 -16.99 12.23 -1.14
C SER A 40 -16.76 11.64 0.25
N PRO A 41 -16.13 10.46 0.38
CA PRO A 41 -15.84 9.88 1.70
C PRO A 41 -15.20 10.97 2.55
N GLY A 42 -15.74 11.18 3.76
CA GLY A 42 -15.24 12.25 4.62
C GLY A 42 -13.74 12.09 4.80
N GLU A 43 -12.98 13.09 4.38
CA GLU A 43 -11.54 13.11 4.61
C GLU A 43 -11.32 13.42 6.09
N SER A 44 -10.77 12.46 6.84
CA SER A 44 -10.39 12.66 8.24
C SER A 44 -8.91 12.36 8.40
N THR A 45 -8.16 13.31 8.95
CA THR A 45 -6.76 13.09 9.29
C THR A 45 -6.66 12.08 10.43
N VAL A 46 -6.10 10.90 10.14
CA VAL A 46 -5.89 9.83 11.14
C VAL A 46 -4.71 10.13 12.06
N GLY A 47 -3.65 10.74 11.54
CA GLY A 47 -2.45 11.08 12.29
C GLY A 47 -1.41 11.82 11.45
N LYS A 48 -0.32 12.23 12.08
CA LYS A 48 0.82 12.89 11.42
C LYS A 48 1.99 11.91 11.29
N VAL A 49 2.82 12.08 10.27
CA VAL A 49 4.10 11.37 10.12
C VAL A 49 5.24 12.36 10.29
N GLU A 50 6.33 11.95 10.93
CA GLU A 50 7.52 12.80 11.08
C GLU A 50 8.37 12.79 9.81
N ASN A 51 8.46 11.63 9.15
CA ASN A 51 9.17 11.46 7.89
C ASN A 51 8.18 11.21 6.74
N ILE A 52 8.29 12.02 5.68
CA ILE A 52 7.45 11.86 4.48
C ILE A 52 7.73 10.54 3.74
N ASP A 53 8.88 9.92 3.92
CA ASP A 53 9.21 8.62 3.33
C ASP A 53 8.42 7.49 4.01
N GLN A 54 7.88 7.72 5.21
CA GLN A 54 7.00 6.81 5.92
C GLN A 54 5.52 6.97 5.50
N ARG A 55 5.21 7.90 4.58
CA ARG A 55 3.83 8.09 4.11
C ARG A 55 3.35 6.89 3.31
N ALA A 56 2.05 6.67 3.32
CA ALA A 56 1.42 5.71 2.43
C ALA A 56 1.53 6.19 0.98
N MET A 57 2.52 5.68 0.25
CA MET A 57 2.60 5.84 -1.20
C MET A 57 1.70 4.78 -1.82
N GLU A 58 0.54 5.18 -2.34
CA GLU A 58 -0.39 4.30 -3.05
C GLU A 58 0.40 3.58 -4.17
N GLN A 59 0.57 2.25 -4.21
CA GLN A 59 -0.39 1.17 -4.07
C GLN A 59 0.31 -0.13 -3.58
N PHE A 60 -0.46 -1.00 -2.93
CA PHE A 60 -0.08 -2.31 -2.37
C PHE A 60 0.85 -2.26 -1.15
N CYS A 61 0.39 -2.87 -0.05
CA CYS A 61 1.13 -3.12 1.20
C CYS A 61 1.47 -1.88 2.06
N THR A 62 1.40 -0.68 1.50
CA THR A 62 1.44 0.59 2.23
C THR A 62 0.05 1.00 2.71
N GLY A 63 -0.02 1.85 3.74
CA GLY A 63 -1.27 2.41 4.24
C GLY A 63 -1.50 2.22 5.73
N VAL A 64 -2.68 2.65 6.16
CA VAL A 64 -3.09 2.59 7.56
C VAL A 64 -3.91 1.31 7.81
N ARG A 65 -3.70 0.69 8.97
CA ARG A 65 -4.50 -0.42 9.49
C ARG A 65 -4.88 -0.14 10.93
N ALA A 66 -6.18 -0.18 11.23
CA ALA A 66 -6.68 0.00 12.58
C ALA A 66 -7.06 -1.35 13.20
N THR A 67 -6.72 -1.53 14.46
CA THR A 67 -7.16 -2.62 15.34
C THR A 67 -7.85 -2.01 16.57
N PRO A 68 -8.60 -2.79 17.37
CA PRO A 68 -9.16 -2.30 18.63
C PRO A 68 -8.10 -1.77 19.62
N ALA A 69 -6.84 -2.19 19.48
CA ALA A 69 -5.75 -1.88 20.40
C ALA A 69 -4.74 -0.85 19.85
N GLY A 70 -4.86 -0.44 18.59
CA GLY A 70 -3.95 0.54 18.01
C GLY A 70 -4.19 0.81 16.54
N THR A 71 -3.51 1.83 16.02
CA THR A 71 -3.49 2.14 14.59
C THR A 71 -2.07 2.09 14.08
N TRP A 72 -1.88 1.42 12.96
CA TRP A 72 -0.60 1.15 12.33
C TRP A 72 -0.52 1.85 11.00
N LEU A 73 0.68 2.26 10.63
CA LEU A 73 1.01 2.79 9.32
C LEU A 73 2.19 2.00 8.75
N VAL A 74 2.02 1.51 7.53
CA VAL A 74 3.12 0.98 6.72
C VAL A 74 3.48 1.99 5.65
N GLY A 75 4.69 2.50 5.74
CA GLY A 75 5.33 3.33 4.73
C GLY A 75 6.36 2.54 3.94
N ARG A 76 6.64 2.98 2.72
CA ARG A 76 7.68 2.38 1.88
C ARG A 76 8.51 3.47 1.23
N ARG A 77 9.82 3.29 1.28
CA ARG A 77 10.78 4.01 0.46
C ARG A 77 11.16 3.16 -0.75
N GLU A 78 10.87 3.67 -1.93
CA GLU A 78 11.15 3.03 -3.23
C GLU A 78 12.58 3.30 -3.74
N VAL A 79 13.30 4.25 -3.12
CA VAL A 79 14.63 4.68 -3.57
C VAL A 79 15.70 4.31 -2.55
N GLY A 80 16.27 3.12 -2.72
CA GLY A 80 17.41 2.65 -1.95
C GLY A 80 17.04 2.13 -0.56
N ARG A 81 17.90 1.25 -0.02
CA ARG A 81 17.84 0.88 1.38
C ARG A 81 18.10 2.14 2.22
N ASP A 82 17.34 2.33 3.27
CA ASP A 82 17.63 3.42 4.19
C ASP A 82 18.90 3.10 4.99
N GLU A 83 19.98 3.81 4.69
CA GLU A 83 21.27 3.70 5.38
C GLU A 83 21.32 4.55 6.66
N GLN A 84 20.26 5.28 6.98
CA GLN A 84 20.16 6.01 8.25
C GLN A 84 20.15 5.01 9.41
N ALA A 85 20.88 5.35 10.48
CA ALA A 85 20.87 4.57 11.71
C ALA A 85 19.43 4.40 12.22
N LEU A 86 19.10 3.21 12.70
CA LEU A 86 17.78 2.97 13.30
C LEU A 86 17.59 3.90 14.50
N PRO A 87 16.44 4.59 14.61
CA PRO A 87 16.12 5.38 15.79
C PRO A 87 16.10 4.50 17.06
N GLU A 88 16.36 5.12 18.21
CA GLU A 88 16.36 4.41 19.49
C GLU A 88 14.99 3.76 19.76
N GLY A 89 14.99 2.47 20.08
CA GLY A 89 13.76 1.70 20.33
C GLY A 89 13.07 1.12 19.09
N VAL A 90 13.58 1.40 17.87
CA VAL A 90 13.08 0.76 16.64
C VAL A 90 13.70 -0.61 16.46
N ILE A 91 12.85 -1.60 16.17
CA ILE A 91 13.26 -2.98 15.95
C ILE A 91 13.74 -3.15 14.50
N ASP A 92 14.96 -3.67 14.33
CA ASP A 92 15.45 -4.13 13.03
C ASP A 92 14.89 -5.53 12.72
N LEU A 93 13.93 -5.59 11.80
CA LEU A 93 13.28 -6.84 11.41
C LEU A 93 14.16 -7.73 10.53
N ASP A 94 15.17 -7.18 9.87
CA ASP A 94 16.16 -7.97 9.12
C ASP A 94 16.95 -8.86 10.08
N LEU A 95 17.29 -8.33 11.27
CA LEU A 95 17.98 -9.09 12.32
C LEU A 95 17.07 -10.12 13.00
N VAL A 96 15.79 -9.81 13.20
CA VAL A 96 14.82 -10.78 13.74
C VAL A 96 14.64 -11.97 12.79
N ALA A 97 14.65 -11.71 11.48
CA ALA A 97 14.51 -12.73 10.46
C ALA A 97 15.81 -13.54 10.23
N ALA A 98 16.96 -12.88 10.36
CA ALA A 98 18.26 -13.50 10.25
C ALA A 98 18.59 -14.25 11.55
N ALA A 99 18.39 -15.56 11.57
CA ALA A 99 18.75 -16.40 12.72
C ALA A 99 20.26 -16.39 13.07
N GLN A 100 21.08 -15.63 12.35
CA GLN A 100 22.48 -15.28 12.62
C GLN A 100 22.77 -13.85 12.09
N PRO A 101 23.68 -13.08 12.71
CA PRO A 101 24.04 -11.75 12.23
C PRO A 101 24.53 -11.85 10.78
N ARG A 102 24.07 -10.96 9.90
CA ARG A 102 24.73 -10.74 8.60
C ARG A 102 26.17 -10.33 8.90
N GLU A 103 27.14 -11.12 8.44
CA GLU A 103 28.49 -10.59 8.28
C GLU A 103 28.38 -9.33 7.43
N GLU A 104 28.95 -8.23 7.91
CA GLU A 104 29.07 -7.00 7.15
C GLU A 104 29.78 -7.35 5.84
N GLU A 105 29.03 -7.44 4.73
CA GLU A 105 29.62 -7.42 3.40
C GLU A 105 30.14 -6.00 3.16
N SER A 106 31.34 -5.77 3.69
CA SER A 106 32.21 -4.67 3.33
C SER A 106 32.45 -4.70 1.82
N GLU A 107 32.17 -3.54 1.21
CA GLU A 107 32.38 -3.15 -0.19
C GLU A 107 31.35 -3.66 -1.22
N PRO A 108 30.56 -2.75 -1.82
CA PRO A 108 29.65 -3.11 -2.90
C PRO A 108 30.46 -3.38 -4.16
N HIS A 109 30.86 -4.62 -4.37
CA HIS A 109 31.40 -5.05 -5.66
C HIS A 109 30.29 -4.94 -6.71
N LEU A 110 30.54 -4.20 -7.79
CA LEU A 110 29.65 -4.00 -8.94
C LEU A 110 29.04 -5.33 -9.48
N PHE A 111 29.77 -6.43 -9.31
CA PHE A 111 29.33 -7.78 -9.66
C PHE A 111 28.23 -8.35 -8.73
N ASN A 112 28.26 -8.05 -7.43
CA ASN A 112 27.23 -8.48 -6.47
C ASN A 112 25.93 -7.68 -6.64
N PHE A 113 26.03 -6.39 -6.97
CA PHE A 113 24.88 -5.57 -7.34
C PHE A 113 24.18 -6.11 -8.61
N LEU A 114 24.95 -6.43 -9.65
CA LEU A 114 24.41 -7.01 -10.88
C LEU A 114 23.78 -8.39 -10.67
N ASN A 115 24.40 -9.25 -9.85
CA ASN A 115 23.82 -10.57 -9.51
C ASN A 115 22.58 -10.45 -8.61
N GLY A 116 22.56 -9.51 -7.67
CA GLY A 116 21.40 -9.20 -6.83
C GLY A 116 20.21 -8.73 -7.67
N MET A 117 20.43 -7.81 -8.61
CA MET A 117 19.39 -7.30 -9.52
C MET A 117 18.87 -8.37 -10.50
N LEU A 118 19.71 -9.34 -10.89
CA LEU A 118 19.35 -10.44 -11.80
C LEU A 118 18.66 -11.64 -11.12
N LEU A 119 18.94 -11.91 -9.84
CA LEU A 119 18.45 -13.10 -9.11
C LEU A 119 17.42 -12.77 -8.02
N SER A 120 17.41 -11.53 -7.53
CA SER A 120 16.47 -10.98 -6.55
C SER A 120 15.87 -9.71 -7.12
N GLY A 121 14.95 -9.86 -8.09
CA GLY A 121 14.43 -8.78 -8.94
C GLY A 121 13.56 -7.74 -8.22
N GLY A 122 14.13 -6.99 -7.29
CA GLY A 122 13.57 -5.78 -6.71
C GLY A 122 14.69 -4.77 -6.47
N ASP A 123 14.42 -3.50 -6.80
CA ASP A 123 15.26 -2.40 -6.30
C ASP A 123 15.26 -2.47 -4.76
N PRO A 124 16.36 -2.10 -4.08
CA PRO A 124 16.41 -2.13 -2.62
C PRO A 124 15.35 -1.17 -2.05
N GLU A 125 14.32 -1.74 -1.43
CA GLU A 125 13.23 -1.02 -0.78
C GLU A 125 13.42 -1.02 0.75
N THR A 126 12.83 -0.04 1.44
CA THR A 126 12.73 -0.07 2.90
C THR A 126 11.29 0.14 3.32
N THR A 127 10.78 -0.79 4.11
CA THR A 127 9.46 -0.70 4.74
C THR A 127 9.61 -0.18 6.17
N TYR A 128 8.84 0.85 6.49
CA TYR A 128 8.73 1.40 7.83
C TYR A 128 7.39 0.98 8.42
N VAL A 129 7.44 0.41 9.62
CA VAL A 129 6.25 0.06 10.40
C VAL A 129 6.16 1.04 11.55
N SER A 130 5.10 1.84 11.55
CA SER A 130 4.87 2.89 12.54
C SER A 130 3.55 2.67 13.27
N ARG A 131 3.50 3.08 14.54
CA ARG A 131 2.29 3.00 15.38
C ARG A 131 1.85 4.40 15.78
N LEU A 132 0.54 4.64 15.73
CA LEU A 132 -0.04 5.90 16.17
C LEU A 132 0.10 6.03 17.70
N GLY A 133 0.84 7.05 18.13
CA GLY A 133 0.98 7.45 19.52
C GLY A 133 -0.23 8.25 20.02
N ALA A 134 -0.32 8.40 21.34
CA ALA A 134 -1.36 9.20 21.99
C ALA A 134 -1.27 10.71 21.68
N ASP A 135 -0.14 11.15 21.14
CA ASP A 135 0.12 12.50 20.63
C ASP A 135 -0.42 12.73 19.21
N GLY A 136 -0.97 11.69 18.57
CA GLY A 136 -1.50 11.74 17.21
C GLY A 136 -0.42 11.67 16.13
N VAL A 137 0.80 11.23 16.48
CA VAL A 137 1.93 11.05 15.56
C VAL A 137 2.20 9.56 15.37
N PHE A 138 2.49 9.15 14.14
CA PHE A 138 2.99 7.82 13.84
C PHE A 138 4.48 7.76 14.17
N HIS A 139 4.81 6.98 15.20
CA HIS A 139 6.18 6.71 15.62
C HIS A 139 6.66 5.43 14.97
N GLU A 140 7.83 5.47 14.35
CA GLU A 140 8.47 4.26 13.82
C GLU A 140 8.75 3.29 14.97
N VAL A 141 8.34 2.03 14.82
CA VAL A 141 8.56 0.98 15.83
C VAL A 141 9.35 -0.19 15.27
N ALA A 142 9.30 -0.39 13.95
CA ALA A 142 10.12 -1.39 13.28
C ALA A 142 10.47 -0.98 11.85
N ARG A 143 11.62 -1.47 11.38
CA ARG A 143 12.15 -1.24 10.04
C ARG A 143 12.54 -2.54 9.37
N LEU A 144 12.33 -2.62 8.07
CA LEU A 144 12.68 -3.77 7.25
C LEU A 144 13.30 -3.33 5.92
N GLY A 145 14.45 -3.88 5.55
CA GLY A 145 15.12 -3.63 4.26
C GLY A 145 14.54 -4.40 3.08
N GLU A 146 13.22 -4.59 3.03
CA GLU A 146 12.45 -5.30 2.00
C GLU A 146 11.02 -4.77 1.96
N THR A 147 10.24 -5.16 0.95
CA THR A 147 8.79 -4.94 0.95
C THR A 147 8.09 -5.75 2.05
N ALA A 148 7.18 -5.12 2.79
CA ALA A 148 6.24 -5.84 3.64
C ALA A 148 4.81 -5.28 3.63
N CYS A 149 3.86 -6.18 3.87
CA CYS A 149 2.43 -5.93 3.90
C CYS A 149 1.89 -6.23 5.30
N LEU A 150 1.24 -5.25 5.92
CA LEU A 150 0.62 -5.45 7.22
C LEU A 150 -0.83 -5.87 7.05
N GLU A 151 -1.14 -7.04 7.60
CA GLU A 151 -2.48 -7.61 7.63
C GLU A 151 -2.94 -7.79 9.06
N VAL A 152 -4.22 -7.54 9.30
CA VAL A 152 -4.84 -7.66 10.62
C VAL A 152 -5.85 -8.79 10.56
N THR A 153 -5.90 -9.62 11.59
CA THR A 153 -6.91 -10.68 11.69
C THR A 153 -8.33 -10.10 11.72
N PRO A 154 -9.36 -10.83 11.26
CA PRO A 154 -10.73 -10.31 11.26
C PRO A 154 -11.26 -9.90 12.64
N ASP A 155 -10.75 -10.53 13.71
CA ASP A 155 -11.07 -10.22 15.11
C ASP A 155 -10.21 -9.07 15.69
N GLY A 156 -9.22 -8.58 14.93
CA GLY A 156 -8.32 -7.51 15.33
C GLY A 156 -7.32 -7.89 16.43
N SER A 157 -7.25 -9.16 16.82
CA SER A 157 -6.42 -9.61 17.95
C SER A 157 -4.93 -9.67 17.58
N SER A 158 -4.63 -10.06 16.34
CA SER A 158 -3.26 -10.27 15.88
C SER A 158 -2.96 -9.43 14.65
N VAL A 159 -1.70 -9.05 14.51
CA VAL A 159 -1.17 -8.34 13.35
C VAL A 159 -0.08 -9.19 12.72
N PHE A 160 -0.14 -9.33 11.41
CA PHE A 160 0.82 -10.09 10.62
C PHE A 160 1.54 -9.14 9.68
N LEU A 161 2.87 -9.29 9.61
CA LEU A 161 3.68 -8.61 8.63
C LEU A 161 4.19 -9.67 7.64
N LEU A 162 3.62 -9.63 6.45
CA LEU A 162 3.98 -10.49 5.32
C LEU A 162 5.18 -9.84 4.62
N THR A 163 6.33 -10.51 4.61
CA THR A 163 7.57 -9.91 4.11
C THR A 163 8.07 -10.59 2.84
N GLY A 164 8.88 -9.88 2.05
CA GLY A 164 9.66 -10.46 0.96
C GLY A 164 10.90 -11.25 1.42
N LEU A 165 11.21 -11.25 2.73
CA LEU A 165 12.43 -11.85 3.25
C LEU A 165 12.45 -13.37 3.03
N ARG A 166 13.59 -13.83 2.51
CA ARG A 166 13.92 -15.26 2.44
C ARG A 166 14.76 -15.62 3.65
N ARG A 167 14.37 -16.66 4.37
CA ARG A 167 15.21 -17.25 5.42
C ARG A 167 16.39 -17.96 4.75
N PRO A 168 17.65 -17.60 5.06
CA PRO A 168 18.79 -18.36 4.57
C PRO A 168 18.74 -19.78 5.15
N GLY A 169 18.74 -20.78 4.27
CA GLY A 169 18.82 -22.18 4.68
C GLY A 169 20.15 -22.46 5.36
N LYS A 170 20.14 -23.26 6.42
CA LYS A 170 21.38 -23.64 7.15
C LYS A 170 22.27 -24.63 6.37
N ASP A 171 21.80 -25.19 5.27
CA ASP A 171 22.53 -26.17 4.45
C ASP A 171 22.27 -25.96 2.95
N ASN A 172 23.29 -26.28 2.13
CA ASN A 172 23.38 -26.16 0.66
C ASN A 172 22.35 -27.00 -0.13
N GLY A 173 21.06 -26.89 0.20
CA GLY A 173 19.96 -27.64 -0.40
C GLY A 173 18.58 -27.42 0.23
N GLN A 174 18.42 -26.50 1.18
CA GLN A 174 17.11 -26.23 1.78
C GLN A 174 16.25 -25.27 0.94
N ARG A 175 14.94 -25.55 0.96
CA ARG A 175 13.88 -24.80 0.25
C ARG A 175 13.85 -23.36 0.74
N GLU A 176 13.67 -22.43 -0.20
CA GLU A 176 13.41 -21.03 0.12
C GLU A 176 12.14 -20.93 0.99
N GLN A 177 12.25 -20.25 2.14
CA GLN A 177 11.13 -20.00 3.04
C GLN A 177 10.94 -18.49 3.20
N THR A 178 9.72 -18.02 2.99
CA THR A 178 9.33 -16.63 3.24
C THR A 178 9.08 -16.41 4.73
N VAL A 179 9.61 -15.33 5.28
CA VAL A 179 9.41 -14.96 6.69
C VAL A 179 8.08 -14.22 6.84
N VAL A 180 7.27 -14.67 7.79
CA VAL A 180 6.07 -13.95 8.26
C VAL A 180 6.26 -13.64 9.73
N LEU A 181 6.12 -12.37 10.09
CA LEU A 181 6.17 -11.92 11.47
C LEU A 181 4.75 -11.76 11.99
N ARG A 182 4.55 -12.05 13.27
CA ARG A 182 3.25 -11.98 13.94
C ARG A 182 3.43 -11.25 15.28
N SER A 183 2.48 -10.39 15.58
CA SER A 183 2.30 -9.76 16.87
C SER A 183 0.91 -10.10 17.42
N ASP A 184 0.86 -10.56 18.67
CA ASP A 184 -0.37 -10.89 19.41
C ASP A 184 -0.73 -9.86 20.49
N ASP A 185 0.21 -8.96 20.79
CA ASP A 185 0.11 -7.89 21.78
C ASP A 185 0.19 -6.50 21.15
N GLN A 186 0.23 -6.45 19.80
CA GLN A 186 0.26 -5.21 19.02
C GLN A 186 1.60 -4.45 19.22
N GLY A 187 2.68 -5.20 19.41
CA GLY A 187 4.08 -4.74 19.39
C GLY A 187 5.03 -5.92 19.20
#